data_AF-A0A820D227-F1
#
_entry.id   AF-A0A820D227-F1
#
_cell.length_a   1.000
_cell.length_b   1.000
_cell.length_c   1.000
_cell.angle_alpha   90.00
_cell.angle_beta   90.00
_cell.angle_gamma   90.00
#
_symmetry.space_group_name_H-M   'P 1'
#
loop_
_entity.id
_entity.type
_entity.pdbx_description
1 polymer ?
#
loop_
_entity_poly.entity_id
_entity_poly.type
_entity_poly.pdbx_seq_one_letter_code
_entity_poly.pdbx_strand_id
1 'polypeptide(L)' 'LKQNREQAITGFADQVKTREEFEKAMQQVVKETDKIHFLEVIMPSMDAPKSLVLTIEGTREYKRRERETQE' A
#
# COMPACT_ATOMS: atom_id res chain seq x y z
N LEU A 1 -1.68 -31.85 -25.02
CA LEU A 1 -1.83 -30.49 -24.47
C LEU A 1 -0.57 -30.17 -23.68
N LYS A 2 0.40 -29.50 -24.30
CA LYS A 2 1.62 -29.06 -23.60
C LYS A 2 1.20 -27.99 -22.58
N GLN A 3 1.27 -28.30 -21.29
CA GLN A 3 1.08 -27.31 -20.24
C GLN A 3 2.28 -26.36 -20.25
N ASN A 4 2.24 -25.34 -21.10
CA ASN A 4 3.03 -24.13 -20.91
C ASN A 4 2.42 -23.38 -19.71
N ARG A 5 2.73 -23.85 -18.51
CA ARG A 5 2.72 -22.99 -17.33
C ARG A 5 4.17 -22.58 -17.14
N GLU A 6 4.61 -21.56 -17.86
CA GLU A 6 5.73 -20.76 -17.37
C GLU A 6 5.28 -20.30 -15.98
N GLN A 7 5.80 -20.95 -14.93
CA GLN A 7 5.68 -20.41 -13.59
C GLN A 7 6.31 -19.03 -13.67
N ALA A 8 5.52 -17.98 -13.50
CA ALA A 8 6.02 -16.63 -13.47
C ALA A 8 7.17 -16.59 -12.46
N ILE A 9 8.37 -16.27 -12.94
CA ILE A 9 9.57 -16.29 -12.11
C ILE A 9 9.37 -15.21 -11.05
N THR A 10 9.43 -15.61 -9.78
CA THR A 10 9.37 -14.65 -8.67
C THR A 10 10.67 -13.85 -8.63
N GLY A 11 10.55 -12.53 -8.56
CA GLY A 11 11.66 -11.63 -8.32
C GLY A 11 11.90 -11.43 -6.82
N PHE A 12 11.94 -10.16 -6.39
CA PHE A 12 11.99 -9.76 -4.98
C PHE A 12 10.80 -10.31 -4.20
N ALA A 13 11.05 -10.98 -3.07
CA ALA A 13 10.03 -11.52 -2.18
C ALA A 13 10.50 -11.44 -0.72
N ASP A 14 10.31 -10.28 -0.08
CA ASP A 14 10.75 -10.05 1.30
C ASP A 14 9.95 -8.93 2.01
N GLN A 15 10.14 -8.83 3.33
CA GLN A 15 9.65 -7.76 4.17
C GLN A 15 10.56 -6.53 4.10
N VAL A 16 9.95 -5.34 4.05
CA VAL A 16 10.66 -4.05 4.12
C VAL A 16 10.11 -3.23 5.27
N LYS A 17 11.02 -2.72 6.11
CA LYS A 17 10.72 -2.03 7.37
C LYS A 17 11.20 -0.59 7.37
N THR A 18 12.13 -0.25 6.49
CA THR A 18 12.67 1.10 6.36
C THR A 18 12.44 1.67 4.95
N ARG A 19 12.50 3.00 4.83
CA ARG A 19 12.44 3.67 3.54
C ARG A 19 13.55 3.21 2.60
N GLU A 20 14.77 3.08 3.11
CA GLU A 20 15.93 2.69 2.29
C GLU A 20 15.78 1.27 1.72
N GLU A 21 15.28 0.33 2.53
CA GLU A 21 14.96 -1.03 2.08
C GLU A 21 13.89 -1.02 0.99
N PHE A 22 12.83 -0.23 1.18
CA PHE A 22 11.76 -0.10 0.20
C PHE A 22 12.28 0.48 -1.12
N GLU A 23 13.06 1.56 -1.08
CA GLU A 23 13.62 2.20 -2.28
C GLU A 23 14.56 1.24 -3.03
N LYS A 24 15.40 0.49 -2.32
CA LYS A 24 16.27 -0.54 -2.90
C LYS A 24 15.46 -1.67 -3.55
N ALA A 25 14.41 -2.15 -2.89
CA ALA A 25 13.53 -3.18 -3.45
C ALA A 25 12.83 -2.66 -4.73
N MET A 26 12.33 -1.42 -4.72
CA MET A 26 11.68 -0.80 -5.87
C MET A 26 12.62 -0.63 -7.07
N GLN A 27 13.90 -0.33 -6.84
CA GLN A 27 14.89 -0.30 -7.93
C GLN A 27 15.03 -1.65 -8.63
N GLN A 28 14.84 -2.77 -7.92
CA GLN A 28 14.85 -4.10 -8.50
C GLN A 28 13.54 -4.41 -9.25
N VAL A 29 12.40 -4.07 -8.67
CA VAL A 29 11.06 -4.26 -9.29
C VAL A 29 10.98 -3.55 -10.65
N VAL A 30 11.51 -2.33 -10.74
CA VAL A 30 11.49 -1.55 -11.99
C VAL A 30 12.42 -2.14 -13.07
N LYS A 31 13.47 -2.88 -12.67
CA LYS A 31 14.42 -3.50 -13.61
C LYS A 31 13.93 -4.86 -14.11
N GLU A 32 13.25 -5.64 -13.26
CA GLU A 32 12.84 -7.01 -13.53
C GLU A 32 11.34 -7.08 -13.93
N THR A 33 10.99 -6.41 -15.03
CA THR A 33 9.58 -6.26 -15.46
C THR A 33 8.91 -7.56 -15.94
N ASP A 34 9.70 -8.61 -16.15
CA ASP A 34 9.27 -9.95 -16.54
C ASP A 34 8.92 -10.85 -15.34
N LYS A 35 9.14 -10.36 -14.11
CA LYS A 35 8.95 -11.12 -12.87
C LYS A 35 7.83 -10.56 -12.01
N ILE A 36 7.28 -11.45 -11.17
CA ILE A 36 6.33 -11.05 -10.13
C ILE A 36 7.10 -10.78 -8.83
N HIS A 37 6.86 -9.63 -8.21
CA HIS A 37 7.51 -9.21 -6.97
C HIS A 37 6.51 -9.11 -5.83
N PHE A 38 6.91 -9.56 -4.63
CA PHE A 38 6.13 -9.46 -3.39
C PHE A 38 6.90 -8.61 -2.38
N LEU A 39 6.33 -7.45 -2.03
CA LEU A 39 6.90 -6.55 -1.03
C LEU A 39 5.92 -6.47 0.14
N GLU A 40 6.29 -7.03 1.28
CA GLU A 40 5.52 -6.87 2.52
C GLU A 40 6.04 -5.65 3.28
N VAL A 41 5.32 -4.53 3.17
CA VAL A 41 5.71 -3.27 3.80
C VAL A 41 5.19 -3.22 5.23
N ILE A 42 6.11 -3.16 6.19
CA ILE A 42 5.78 -3.05 7.62
C ILE A 42 5.65 -1.57 7.98
N MET A 43 4.45 -1.16 8.38
CA MET A 43 4.15 0.22 8.78
C MET A 43 3.52 0.27 10.19
N PRO A 44 3.67 1.37 10.94
CA PRO A 44 2.92 1.58 12.18
C PRO A 44 1.41 1.54 11.94
N SER A 45 0.65 0.96 12.87
CA SER A 45 -0.80 0.74 12.70
C SER A 45 -1.66 2.01 12.58
N MET A 46 -1.13 3.15 13.04
CA MET A 46 -1.82 4.45 13.02
C MET A 46 -1.29 5.39 11.94
N ASP A 47 -0.27 4.97 11.18
CA ASP A 47 0.23 5.76 10.05
C ASP A 47 -0.71 5.59 8.84
N ALA A 48 -1.04 6.70 8.18
CA ALA A 48 -2.05 6.72 7.14
C ALA A 48 -1.81 7.85 6.12
N PRO A 49 -2.27 7.68 4.86
CA PRO A 49 -2.22 8.75 3.88
C PRO A 49 -2.96 10.01 4.36
N LYS A 50 -2.38 11.20 4.14
CA LYS A 50 -2.98 12.49 4.51
C LYS A 50 -4.40 12.67 3.96
N SER A 51 -4.66 12.17 2.76
CA SER A 51 -5.99 12.21 2.14
C SER A 51 -7.04 11.49 2.99
N LEU A 52 -6.70 10.32 3.54
CA LEU A 52 -7.59 9.55 4.40
C LEU A 52 -7.90 10.29 5.70
N VAL A 53 -6.88 10.91 6.30
CA VAL A 53 -7.05 11.72 7.52
C VAL A 53 -8.04 12.86 7.28
N LEU A 54 -7.85 13.61 6.18
CA LEU A 54 -8.73 14.73 5.81
C LEU A 54 -10.17 14.27 5.52
N THR A 55 -10.36 13.11 4.87
CA THR A 55 -11.69 12.54 4.64
C THR A 55 -12.41 12.23 5.95
N ILE A 56 -11.69 11.65 6.92
CA ILE A 56 -12.26 11.32 8.24
C ILE A 56 -12.63 12.60 8.99
N GLU A 57 -11.76 13.61 8.98
CA GLU A 57 -12.02 14.91 9.61
C GLU A 57 -13.25 15.59 9.01
N GLY A 58 -13.33 15.70 7.67
CA GLY A 58 -14.49 16.26 7.00
C GLY A 58 -15.79 15.51 7.30
N THR A 59 -15.72 14.17 7.37
CA THR A 59 -16.88 13.33 7.74
C THR A 59 -17.31 13.58 9.19
N ARG A 60 -16.35 13.75 10.12
CA ARG A 60 -16.63 14.06 11.52
C ARG A 60 -17.32 15.41 11.69
N GLU A 61 -16.84 16.43 10.97
CA GLU A 61 -17.45 17.76 10.97
C GLU A 61 -18.88 17.74 10.43
N TYR A 62 -19.12 17.03 9.32
CA TYR A 62 -20.44 16.87 8.75
C TYR A 62 -21.43 16.29 9.78
N LYS A 63 -21.07 15.17 10.41
CA LYS A 63 -21.90 14.52 11.45
C LYS A 63 -22.09 15.36 12.71
N ARG A 64 -21.21 16.33 12.97
CA ARG A 64 -21.36 17.26 14.09
C ARG A 64 -22.46 18.29 13.77
N ARG A 65 -22.38 18.88 12.57
CA ARG A 65 -23.36 19.87 12.10
C ARG A 65 -24.77 19.27 12.01
N GLU A 66 -24.92 18.05 11.49
CA GLU A 66 -26.23 17.39 11.44
C GLU A 66 -26.90 17.27 12.82
N ARG A 67 -26.12 17.02 13.88
CA ARG A 67 -26.63 16.92 15.26
C ARG A 67 -27.03 18.29 15.81
N GLU A 68 -26.20 19.31 15.58
CA GLU A 68 -26.49 20.70 15.99
C GLU A 68 -27.72 21.30 15.28
N THR A 69 -28.11 20.78 14.11
CA THR A 69 -29.28 21.27 13.35
C THR A 69 -30.59 20.54 13.73
N GLN A 70 -30.51 19.47 14.52
CA GLN A 70 -31.65 18.66 14.95
C GLN A 70 -32.13 18.99 16.38
N GLU A 71 -31.45 19.88 17.09
CA GLU A 71 -31.82 20.46 18.39
C GLU A 71 -32.47 21.84 18.20
#